data_AF-A0A7C4XDY7-F1
#
_entry.id   AF-A0A7C4XDY7-F1
#
_cell.length_a   1.000
_cell.length_b   1.000
_cell.length_c   1.000
_cell.angle_alpha   90.00
_cell.angle_beta   90.00
_cell.angle_gamma   90.00
#
_symmetry.space_group_name_H-M   'P 1'
#
loop_
_entity.id
_entity.type
_entity.pdbx_description
1 polymer ?
#
loop_
_entity_poly.entity_id
_entity_poly.type
_entity_poly.pdbx_seq_one_letter_code
_entity_poly.pdbx_strand_id
1 'polypeptide(L)'
;MPLLPLPSIFHKHPDSFYVALYLNQSLMCHRVQRFRTHQEPSERVDYRSSLFEPYERRWKRVDDWIRDLFISGVSTRDVSWVMDSLLKVEVSPSEVSVIARALDNQVCAYHRRGLRMIIIDGGKGLKAALDTVYPYVRHQRCWVHKLRNLANKLPVRYRDECLKGARKIYLAANKREVIKCFKVWKRKWGKLVP
;
A
#
# COMPACT_ATOMS: atom_id res chain seq x y z
N MET A 1 30.40 -23.95 3.31
CA MET A 1 29.30 -24.80 2.81
C MET A 1 29.55 -25.06 1.33
N PRO A 2 29.64 -26.32 0.89
CA PRO A 2 29.94 -26.65 -0.50
C PRO A 2 28.70 -26.37 -1.36
N LEU A 3 28.92 -25.72 -2.51
CA LEU A 3 27.90 -25.44 -3.51
C LEU A 3 27.38 -26.77 -4.05
N LEU A 4 26.08 -27.03 -3.87
CA LEU A 4 25.43 -28.14 -4.54
C LEU A 4 25.44 -27.90 -6.06
N PRO A 5 25.73 -28.92 -6.89
CA PRO A 5 25.67 -28.78 -8.33
C PRO A 5 24.23 -28.53 -8.75
N LEU A 6 24.00 -27.47 -9.53
CA LEU A 6 22.71 -27.20 -10.14
C LEU A 6 22.32 -28.36 -11.07
N PRO A 7 21.06 -28.79 -11.11
CA PRO A 7 20.60 -29.78 -12.07
C PRO A 7 20.74 -29.19 -13.48
N SER A 8 21.68 -29.73 -14.23
CA SER A 8 21.85 -29.49 -15.65
C SER A 8 20.70 -30.15 -16.40
N ILE A 9 19.54 -29.48 -16.48
CA ILE A 9 18.40 -29.91 -17.28
C ILE A 9 18.74 -29.66 -18.76
N PHE A 10 19.56 -30.53 -19.33
CA PHE A 10 19.73 -30.66 -20.77
C PHE A 10 18.66 -31.63 -21.28
N HIS A 11 17.58 -31.10 -21.88
CA HIS A 11 16.74 -31.91 -22.74
C HIS A 11 17.40 -31.97 -24.13
N LYS A 12 17.87 -33.15 -24.54
CA LYS A 12 18.38 -33.38 -25.89
C LYS A 12 17.19 -33.39 -26.87
N HIS A 13 17.09 -32.37 -27.71
CA HIS A 13 16.30 -32.43 -28.94
C HIS A 13 17.18 -33.06 -30.06
N PRO A 14 16.62 -33.78 -31.05
CA PRO A 14 17.40 -34.56 -32.03
C PRO A 14 18.28 -33.72 -32.96
N ASP A 15 18.02 -32.41 -33.07
CA ASP A 15 18.81 -31.48 -33.86
C ASP A 15 19.66 -30.64 -32.94
N SER A 16 20.98 -30.73 -33.14
CA SER A 16 22.02 -30.10 -32.32
C SER A 16 21.86 -28.57 -32.20
N PHE A 17 21.09 -28.13 -31.20
CA PHE A 17 20.95 -26.71 -30.86
C PHE A 17 21.14 -26.53 -29.35
N TYR A 18 22.32 -26.04 -28.96
CA TYR A 18 22.57 -25.60 -27.59
C TYR A 18 21.95 -24.22 -27.37
N VAL A 19 20.72 -24.16 -26.84
CA VAL A 19 20.22 -22.94 -26.19
C VAL A 19 20.74 -22.96 -24.75
N ALA A 20 21.87 -22.31 -24.51
CA ALA A 20 22.39 -22.13 -23.16
C ALA A 20 21.54 -21.07 -22.43
N LEU A 21 20.50 -21.53 -21.72
CA LEU A 21 19.85 -20.73 -20.69
C LEU A 21 20.80 -20.61 -19.50
N TYR A 22 21.61 -19.56 -19.47
CA TYR A 22 22.33 -19.17 -18.26
C TYR A 22 21.31 -18.68 -17.23
N LEU A 23 20.82 -19.60 -16.39
CA LEU A 23 20.17 -19.28 -15.13
C LEU A 23 21.25 -18.75 -14.17
N ASN A 24 21.59 -17.47 -14.30
CA ASN A 24 22.51 -16.83 -13.37
C ASN A 24 21.83 -16.68 -12.00
N GLN A 25 22.61 -16.70 -10.92
CA GLN A 25 22.18 -16.96 -9.54
C GLN A 25 21.20 -15.94 -8.92
N SER A 26 20.80 -14.89 -9.66
CA SER A 26 19.61 -14.07 -9.36
C SER A 26 18.41 -14.59 -10.17
N LEU A 27 17.75 -15.63 -9.66
CA LEU A 27 16.56 -16.31 -10.23
C LEU A 27 15.31 -15.43 -10.41
N MET A 28 15.45 -14.11 -10.36
CA MET A 28 14.36 -13.14 -10.31
C MET A 28 14.02 -12.56 -11.68
N CYS A 29 15.00 -12.47 -12.59
CA CYS A 29 14.86 -11.90 -13.93
C CYS A 29 15.25 -12.91 -15.01
N HIS A 30 14.40 -13.05 -16.02
CA HIS A 30 14.66 -13.84 -17.22
C HIS A 30 15.25 -12.92 -18.29
N ARG A 31 16.56 -12.99 -18.49
CA ARG A 31 17.17 -12.42 -19.70
C ARG A 31 17.37 -13.54 -20.71
N VAL A 32 16.34 -13.80 -21.53
CA VAL A 32 16.51 -14.66 -22.71
C VAL A 32 17.37 -13.87 -23.71
N GLN A 33 18.67 -14.15 -23.75
CA GLN A 33 19.50 -13.67 -24.84
C GLN A 33 19.12 -14.46 -26.09
N ARG A 34 18.69 -13.77 -27.15
CA ARG A 34 18.60 -14.35 -28.49
C ARG A 34 20.02 -14.66 -28.94
N PHE A 35 20.44 -15.90 -28.83
CA PHE A 35 21.62 -16.37 -29.54
C PHE A 35 21.28 -16.43 -31.03
N ARG A 36 22.01 -15.68 -31.85
CA ARG A 36 22.06 -15.97 -33.28
C ARG A 36 22.83 -17.27 -33.41
N THR A 37 22.13 -18.37 -33.70
CA THR A 37 22.78 -19.55 -34.23
C THR A 37 23.42 -19.14 -35.56
N HIS A 38 24.71 -19.42 -35.74
CA HIS A 38 25.31 -19.37 -37.08
C HIS A 38 24.68 -20.50 -37.90
N GLN A 39 23.61 -20.20 -38.62
CA GLN A 39 23.05 -21.10 -39.63
C GLN A 39 22.72 -20.33 -40.89
N GLU A 40 22.91 -21.02 -42.02
CA GLU A 40 22.59 -20.55 -43.35
C GLU A 40 21.10 -20.17 -43.50
N PRO A 41 20.78 -19.19 -44.37
CA PRO A 41 19.56 -18.39 -44.28
C PRO A 41 18.34 -19.02 -44.98
N SER A 42 17.95 -20.26 -44.68
CA SER A 42 16.81 -20.88 -45.40
C SER A 42 15.56 -21.26 -44.61
N GLU A 43 15.51 -21.22 -43.27
CA GLU A 43 14.21 -21.44 -42.58
C GLU A 43 14.11 -20.73 -41.23
N ARG A 44 13.06 -19.89 -41.07
CA ARG A 44 12.76 -19.19 -39.82
C ARG A 44 12.09 -20.17 -38.85
N VAL A 45 12.86 -20.75 -37.94
CA VAL A 45 12.32 -21.59 -36.85
C VAL A 45 11.69 -20.71 -35.77
N ASP A 46 10.37 -20.81 -35.56
CA ASP A 46 9.67 -20.13 -34.46
C ASP A 46 9.87 -20.90 -33.16
N TYR A 47 10.93 -20.58 -32.40
CA TYR A 47 11.17 -21.16 -31.08
C TYR A 47 10.33 -20.44 -30.02
N ARG A 48 9.48 -21.19 -29.31
CA ARG A 48 8.76 -20.73 -28.11
C ARG A 48 9.10 -21.60 -26.92
N SER A 49 9.58 -20.97 -25.85
CA SER A 49 9.79 -21.63 -24.56
C SER A 49 8.44 -22.00 -23.94
N SER A 50 8.26 -23.24 -23.50
CA SER A 50 7.12 -23.64 -22.66
C SER A 50 7.28 -23.24 -21.19
N LEU A 51 8.48 -22.79 -20.80
CA LEU A 51 8.83 -22.47 -19.41
C LEU A 51 8.52 -21.02 -19.02
N PHE A 52 8.33 -20.12 -19.99
CA PHE A 52 8.11 -18.69 -19.75
C PHE A 52 7.03 -18.15 -20.67
N GLU A 53 6.15 -17.31 -20.12
CA GLU A 53 5.20 -16.58 -20.95
C GLU A 53 5.95 -15.61 -21.88
N PRO A 54 5.48 -15.43 -23.13
CA PRO A 54 6.07 -14.45 -24.03
C PRO A 54 6.15 -13.07 -23.35
N TYR A 55 7.32 -12.43 -23.46
CA TYR A 55 7.60 -11.09 -22.91
C TYR A 55 7.70 -10.99 -21.37
N GLU A 56 7.59 -12.10 -20.62
CA GLU A 56 7.80 -12.10 -19.16
C GLU A 56 9.29 -11.97 -18.83
N ARG A 57 9.68 -10.81 -18.28
CA ARG A 57 11.09 -10.47 -18.00
C ARG A 57 11.54 -10.82 -16.58
N ARG A 58 10.61 -11.12 -15.67
CA ARG A 58 10.87 -11.44 -14.27
C ARG A 58 9.72 -12.25 -13.71
N TRP A 59 9.98 -12.98 -12.63
CA TRP A 59 8.95 -13.76 -11.95
C TRP A 59 7.84 -12.84 -11.45
N LYS A 60 6.59 -13.25 -11.63
CA LYS A 60 5.43 -12.54 -11.05
C LYS A 60 5.57 -12.24 -9.55
N ARG A 61 6.25 -13.11 -8.79
CA ARG A 61 6.52 -12.92 -7.37
C ARG A 61 7.35 -11.66 -7.07
N VAL A 62 8.19 -11.22 -8.01
CA VAL A 62 8.94 -9.96 -7.89
C VAL A 62 7.98 -8.77 -7.95
N ASP A 63 6.98 -8.80 -8.82
CA ASP A 63 5.95 -7.76 -8.88
C ASP A 63 5.12 -7.71 -7.59
N ASP A 64 4.81 -8.88 -7.02
CA ASP A 64 4.14 -8.95 -5.71
C ASP A 64 4.99 -8.27 -4.62
N TRP A 65 6.30 -8.52 -4.59
CA TRP A 65 7.18 -7.85 -3.62
C TRP A 65 7.36 -6.35 -3.88
N ILE A 66 7.46 -5.93 -5.14
CA ILE A 66 7.48 -4.50 -5.50
C ILE A 66 6.23 -3.81 -4.99
N ARG A 67 5.06 -4.44 -5.19
CA ARG A 67 3.78 -3.95 -4.71
C ARG A 67 3.74 -3.90 -3.18
N ASP A 68 4.18 -4.95 -2.49
CA ASP A 68 4.12 -5.03 -1.03
C ASP A 68 5.05 -4.00 -0.36
N LEU A 69 6.24 -3.75 -0.92
CA LEU A 69 7.12 -2.67 -0.49
C LEU A 69 6.46 -1.31 -0.66
N PHE A 70 5.82 -1.06 -1.81
CA PHE A 70 5.12 0.19 -2.07
C PHE A 70 3.92 0.39 -1.12
N ILE A 71 3.10 -0.64 -0.91
CA ILE A 71 1.98 -0.60 0.06
C ILE A 71 2.48 -0.33 1.48
N SER A 72 3.67 -0.82 1.82
CA SER A 72 4.31 -0.59 3.12
C SER A 72 4.84 0.85 3.30
N GLY A 73 4.66 1.72 2.31
CA GLY A 73 4.98 3.14 2.38
C GLY A 73 6.37 3.50 1.85
N VAL A 74 7.07 2.57 1.20
CA VAL A 74 8.36 2.84 0.55
C VAL A 74 8.09 3.65 -0.73
N SER A 75 8.84 4.73 -0.95
CA SER A 75 8.65 5.57 -2.14
C SER A 75 9.01 4.81 -3.41
N THR A 76 8.45 5.18 -4.57
CA THR A 76 8.75 4.50 -5.85
C THR A 76 10.24 4.52 -6.21
N ARG A 77 10.97 5.56 -5.76
CA ARG A 77 12.43 5.68 -5.94
C ARG A 77 13.19 4.76 -4.99
N ASP A 78 12.75 4.67 -3.74
CA ASP A 78 13.39 3.79 -2.76
C ASP A 78 13.13 2.32 -3.09
N VAL A 79 11.95 1.97 -3.60
CA VAL A 79 11.66 0.62 -4.11
C VAL A 79 12.63 0.25 -5.24
N SER A 80 12.85 1.16 -6.20
CA SER A 80 13.83 0.97 -7.27
C SER A 80 15.23 0.69 -6.69
N TRP A 81 15.66 1.50 -5.72
CA TRP A 81 16.96 1.34 -5.07
C TRP A 81 17.08 0.03 -4.29
N VAL A 82 16.04 -0.38 -3.55
CA VAL A 82 16.02 -1.64 -2.78
C VAL A 82 16.11 -2.83 -3.71
N MET A 83 15.35 -2.83 -4.82
CA MET A 83 15.33 -3.95 -5.77
C MET A 83 16.66 -4.12 -6.50
N ASP A 84 17.31 -3.01 -6.89
CA ASP A 84 18.64 -3.04 -7.48
C ASP A 84 19.71 -3.48 -6.45
N SER A 85 19.62 -2.97 -5.22
CA SER A 85 20.60 -3.27 -4.18
C SER A 85 20.58 -4.73 -3.75
N LEU A 86 19.39 -5.29 -3.46
CA LEU A 86 19.24 -6.62 -2.88
C LEU A 86 19.11 -7.73 -3.92
N LEU A 87 18.34 -7.50 -4.98
CA LEU A 87 17.98 -8.54 -5.95
C LEU A 87 18.69 -8.34 -7.30
N LYS A 88 19.39 -7.21 -7.49
CA LYS A 88 19.98 -6.80 -8.78
C LYS A 88 18.92 -6.76 -9.89
N VAL A 89 17.72 -6.33 -9.51
CA VAL A 89 16.58 -6.15 -10.41
C VAL A 89 16.40 -4.66 -10.64
N GLU A 90 16.67 -4.23 -11.86
CA GLU A 90 16.39 -2.86 -12.29
C GLU A 90 14.87 -2.68 -12.46
N VAL A 91 14.29 -1.74 -11.71
CA VAL A 91 12.88 -1.36 -11.82
C VAL A 91 12.83 0.17 -11.82
N SER A 92 12.23 0.77 -12.84
CA SER A 92 12.01 2.21 -12.86
C SER A 92 10.86 2.63 -11.92
N PRO A 93 10.85 3.86 -11.39
CA PRO A 93 9.72 4.37 -10.60
C PRO A 93 8.37 4.33 -11.34
N SER A 94 8.40 4.43 -12.67
CA SER A 94 7.22 4.29 -13.53
C SER A 94 6.70 2.85 -13.56
N GLU A 95 7.59 1.85 -13.62
CA GLU A 95 7.20 0.44 -13.53
C GLU A 95 6.59 0.11 -12.16
N VAL A 96 7.15 0.62 -11.07
CA VAL A 96 6.55 0.47 -9.72
C VAL A 96 5.11 1.00 -9.72
N SER A 97 4.90 2.16 -10.36
CA SER A 97 3.57 2.75 -10.47
C SER A 97 2.62 1.91 -11.34
N VAL A 98 3.10 1.30 -12.42
CA VAL A 98 2.31 0.37 -13.26
C VAL A 98 1.92 -0.88 -12.47
N ILE A 99 2.84 -1.45 -11.71
CA ILE A 99 2.57 -2.64 -10.87
C ILE A 99 1.53 -2.31 -9.79
N ALA A 100 1.64 -1.14 -9.16
CA ALA A 100 0.68 -0.70 -8.14
C ALA A 100 -0.76 -0.57 -8.68
N ARG A 101 -0.95 -0.25 -9.97
CA ARG A 101 -2.28 -0.19 -10.62
C ARG A 101 -3.02 -1.51 -10.62
N ALA A 102 -2.35 -2.64 -10.37
CA ALA A 102 -3.03 -3.92 -10.14
C ALA A 102 -4.05 -3.85 -8.98
N LEU A 103 -3.94 -2.86 -8.09
CA LEU A 103 -4.87 -2.61 -6.99
C LEU A 103 -6.05 -1.71 -7.35
N ASP A 104 -6.07 -1.09 -8.54
CA ASP A 104 -7.06 -0.06 -8.90
C ASP A 104 -8.49 -0.58 -8.76
N ASN A 105 -8.75 -1.81 -9.22
CA ASN A 105 -10.08 -2.44 -9.07
C ASN A 105 -10.48 -2.61 -7.61
N GLN A 106 -9.55 -2.98 -6.73
CA GLN A 106 -9.80 -3.13 -5.30
C GLN A 106 -10.04 -1.78 -4.63
N VAL A 107 -9.27 -0.75 -5.00
CA VAL A 107 -9.45 0.63 -4.53
C VAL A 107 -10.81 1.18 -4.97
N CYS A 108 -11.19 0.97 -6.23
CA CYS A 108 -12.49 1.36 -6.75
C CYS A 108 -13.64 0.65 -6.01
N ALA A 109 -13.53 -0.67 -5.80
CA ALA A 109 -14.52 -1.42 -5.04
C ALA A 109 -14.61 -0.90 -3.59
N TYR A 110 -13.48 -0.63 -2.95
CA TYR A 110 -13.43 -0.05 -1.62
C TYR A 110 -14.12 1.32 -1.57
N HIS A 111 -13.85 2.23 -2.51
CA HIS A 111 -14.48 3.56 -2.55
C HIS A 111 -16.00 3.50 -2.82
N ARG A 112 -16.49 2.47 -3.51
CA ARG A 112 -17.93 2.30 -3.80
C ARG A 112 -18.71 1.58 -2.69
N ARG A 113 -18.03 1.09 -1.64
CA ARG A 113 -18.71 0.39 -0.54
C ARG A 113 -19.72 1.31 0.15
N GLY A 114 -20.82 0.72 0.62
CA GLY A 114 -21.80 1.44 1.43
C GLY A 114 -21.19 1.96 2.74
N LEU A 115 -21.42 3.23 3.05
CA LEU A 115 -20.97 3.85 4.30
C LEU A 115 -22.13 3.93 5.30
N ARG A 116 -21.89 3.49 6.55
CA ARG A 116 -22.85 3.63 7.65
C ARG A 116 -22.67 4.92 8.45
N MET A 117 -21.44 5.42 8.51
CA MET A 117 -21.08 6.63 9.24
C MET A 117 -19.83 7.26 8.61
N ILE A 118 -19.78 8.59 8.59
CA ILE A 118 -18.62 9.39 8.18
C ILE A 118 -18.13 10.18 9.40
N ILE A 119 -16.85 10.05 9.74
CA ILE A 119 -16.23 10.77 10.86
C ILE A 119 -15.30 11.85 10.31
N ILE A 120 -15.57 13.11 10.62
CA ILE A 120 -14.79 14.27 10.14
C ILE A 120 -14.16 15.06 11.28
N ASP A 121 -12.99 15.68 11.05
CA ASP A 121 -12.41 16.63 12.01
C ASP A 121 -13.30 17.87 12.18
N GLY A 122 -13.91 18.34 11.09
CA GLY A 122 -14.79 19.50 11.08
C GLY A 122 -14.84 20.23 9.74
N GLY A 123 -15.13 21.53 9.80
CA GLY A 123 -15.24 22.39 8.62
C GLY A 123 -16.68 22.52 8.13
N LYS A 124 -17.16 23.76 8.01
CA LYS A 124 -18.52 24.04 7.51
C LYS A 124 -18.68 23.61 6.05
N GLY A 125 -17.68 23.89 5.22
CA GLY A 125 -17.66 23.48 3.81
C GLY A 125 -17.66 21.97 3.62
N LEU A 126 -16.81 21.23 4.37
CA LEU A 126 -16.79 19.78 4.32
C LEU A 126 -18.12 19.17 4.78
N LYS A 127 -18.70 19.71 5.86
CA LYS A 127 -20.03 19.27 6.30
C LYS A 127 -21.09 19.52 5.21
N ALA A 128 -21.12 20.71 4.63
CA ALA A 128 -22.06 21.03 3.56
C ALA A 128 -21.88 20.10 2.34
N ALA A 129 -20.65 19.80 1.94
CA ALA A 129 -20.37 18.85 0.88
C ALA A 129 -20.85 17.43 1.21
N LEU A 130 -20.68 16.98 2.46
CA LEU A 130 -21.18 15.68 2.90
C LEU A 130 -22.70 15.62 2.95
N ASP A 131 -23.37 16.70 3.37
CA ASP A 131 -24.82 16.82 3.34
C ASP A 131 -25.36 16.71 1.89
N THR A 132 -24.59 17.14 0.89
CA THR A 132 -24.92 17.00 -0.54
C THR A 132 -24.59 15.62 -1.12
N VAL A 133 -23.38 15.10 -0.89
CA VAL A 133 -22.87 13.88 -1.55
C VAL A 133 -23.32 12.61 -0.82
N TYR A 134 -23.50 12.66 0.50
CA TYR A 134 -23.88 11.53 1.35
C TYR A 134 -25.05 11.89 2.31
N PRO A 135 -26.21 12.31 1.78
CA PRO A 135 -27.32 12.86 2.59
C PRO A 135 -27.91 11.88 3.60
N TYR A 136 -27.83 10.57 3.33
CA TYR A 136 -28.41 9.52 4.18
C TYR A 136 -27.41 8.87 5.13
N VAL A 137 -26.12 9.21 5.03
CA VAL A 137 -25.08 8.65 5.90
C VAL A 137 -24.93 9.53 7.13
N ARG A 138 -24.89 8.94 8.32
CA ARG A 138 -24.70 9.73 9.55
C ARG A 138 -23.31 10.32 9.60
N HIS A 139 -23.20 11.61 9.95
CA HIS A 139 -21.89 12.25 10.14
C HIS A 139 -21.62 12.51 11.63
N GLN A 140 -20.38 12.28 12.05
CA GLN A 140 -19.92 12.55 13.42
C GLN A 140 -18.60 13.32 13.41
N ARG A 141 -18.39 14.17 14.41
CA ARG A 141 -17.09 14.82 14.64
C ARG A 141 -16.12 13.86 15.31
N CYS A 142 -14.88 13.81 14.82
CA CYS A 142 -13.84 12.96 15.38
C CYS A 142 -13.44 13.41 16.79
N TRP A 143 -13.64 12.55 17.79
CA TRP A 143 -13.20 12.83 19.17
C TRP A 143 -11.70 13.00 19.30
N VAL A 144 -10.89 12.22 18.54
CA VAL A 144 -9.42 12.34 18.55
C VAL A 144 -9.00 13.75 18.16
N HIS A 145 -9.50 14.26 17.03
CA HIS A 145 -9.18 15.61 16.59
C HIS A 145 -9.77 16.68 17.52
N LYS A 146 -10.99 16.48 18.04
CA LYS A 146 -11.60 17.42 18.99
C LYS A 146 -10.76 17.56 20.26
N LEU A 147 -10.26 16.45 20.81
CA LEU A 147 -9.39 16.45 21.99
C LEU A 147 -8.02 17.03 21.70
N ARG A 148 -7.44 16.77 20.51
CA ARG A 148 -6.18 17.39 20.08
C ARG A 148 -6.32 18.92 19.98
N ASN A 149 -7.41 19.39 19.36
CA ASN A 149 -7.71 20.82 19.25
C ASN A 149 -7.89 21.47 20.62
N LEU A 150 -8.55 20.79 21.56
CA LEU A 150 -8.65 21.23 22.95
C LEU A 150 -7.28 21.27 23.63
N ALA A 151 -6.47 20.22 23.50
CA ALA A 151 -5.13 20.12 24.10
C ALA A 151 -4.19 21.23 23.65
N ASN A 152 -4.28 21.64 22.38
CA ASN A 152 -3.47 22.70 21.78
C ASN A 152 -3.82 24.09 22.30
N LYS A 153 -5.04 24.29 22.82
CA LYS A 153 -5.49 25.56 23.41
C LYS A 153 -5.35 25.61 24.93
N LEU A 154 -5.11 24.46 25.56
CA LEU A 154 -4.96 24.37 27.01
C LEU A 154 -3.51 24.68 27.45
N PRO A 155 -3.33 25.45 28.53
CA PRO A 155 -2.07 25.51 29.26
C PRO A 155 -1.62 24.10 29.67
N VAL A 156 -0.31 23.81 29.56
CA VAL A 156 0.25 22.46 29.83
C VAL A 156 -0.18 21.91 31.19
N ARG A 157 -0.17 22.77 32.23
CA ARG A 157 -0.59 22.44 33.61
C ARG A 157 -2.01 21.84 33.72
N TYR A 158 -2.91 22.19 32.81
CA TYR A 158 -4.31 21.77 32.84
C TYR A 158 -4.64 20.69 31.80
N ARG A 159 -3.70 20.40 30.89
CA ARG A 159 -3.96 19.55 29.71
C ARG A 159 -4.44 18.16 30.11
N ASP A 160 -3.69 17.47 30.97
CA ASP A 160 -4.01 16.10 31.36
C ASP A 160 -5.35 16.01 32.09
N GLU A 161 -5.56 16.85 33.11
CA GLU A 161 -6.80 16.83 33.90
C GLU A 161 -8.03 17.17 33.04
N CYS A 162 -7.92 18.19 32.19
CA CYS A 162 -9.01 18.62 31.33
C CYS A 162 -9.39 17.55 30.30
N LEU A 163 -8.38 16.91 29.67
CA LEU A 163 -8.61 15.84 28.71
C LEU A 163 -9.17 14.58 29.37
N LYS A 164 -8.71 14.19 30.57
CA LYS A 164 -9.30 13.09 31.34
C LYS A 164 -10.77 13.32 31.60
N GLY A 165 -11.16 14.55 31.98
CA GLY A 165 -12.57 14.92 32.14
C GLY A 165 -13.35 14.87 30.83
N ALA A 166 -12.77 15.35 29.72
CA ALA A 166 -13.41 15.32 28.40
C ALA A 166 -13.62 13.88 27.90
N ARG A 167 -12.71 12.95 28.21
CA ARG A 167 -12.86 11.52 27.86
C ARG A 167 -14.08 10.87 28.52
N LYS A 168 -14.36 11.21 29.78
CA LYS A 168 -15.56 10.73 30.49
C LYS A 168 -16.87 11.10 29.79
N ILE A 169 -16.88 12.15 28.96
CA ILE A 169 -18.09 12.60 28.26
C ILE A 169 -18.50 11.59 27.18
N TYR A 170 -17.56 11.13 26.34
CA TYR A 170 -17.90 10.21 25.25
C TYR A 170 -17.85 8.73 25.66
N LEU A 171 -17.24 8.42 26.80
CA LEU A 171 -17.27 7.09 27.41
C LEU A 171 -18.50 6.84 28.30
N ALA A 172 -19.33 7.85 28.52
CA ALA A 172 -20.54 7.71 29.33
C ALA A 172 -21.54 6.72 28.68
N ALA A 173 -22.24 5.93 29.50
CA ALA A 173 -23.04 4.80 29.00
C ALA A 173 -24.30 5.25 28.25
N ASN A 174 -24.83 6.43 28.55
CA ASN A 174 -26.04 6.93 27.92
C ASN A 174 -26.09 8.47 27.84
N LYS A 175 -27.05 8.99 27.07
CA LYS A 175 -27.23 10.43 26.82
C LYS A 175 -27.38 11.26 28.09
N ARG A 176 -28.06 10.74 29.12
CA ARG A 176 -28.26 11.47 30.39
C ARG A 176 -26.92 11.67 31.09
N GLU A 177 -26.11 10.63 31.15
CA GLU A 177 -24.76 10.69 31.72
C GLU A 177 -23.83 11.58 30.89
N VAL A 178 -23.86 11.49 29.56
CA VAL A 178 -23.10 12.39 28.67
C VAL A 178 -23.37 13.86 29.03
N ILE A 179 -24.64 14.24 29.16
CA ILE A 179 -25.05 15.61 29.50
C ILE A 179 -24.57 15.98 30.91
N LYS A 180 -24.70 15.07 31.88
CA LYS A 180 -24.21 15.28 33.26
C LYS A 180 -22.71 15.53 33.28
N CYS A 181 -21.92 14.64 32.67
CA CYS A 181 -20.47 14.75 32.55
C CYS A 181 -20.06 16.05 31.85
N PHE A 182 -20.71 16.40 30.73
CA PHE A 182 -20.45 17.63 30.00
C PHE A 182 -20.72 18.88 30.85
N LYS A 183 -21.84 18.93 31.57
CA LYS A 183 -22.18 20.07 32.45
C LYS A 183 -21.14 20.27 33.55
N VAL A 184 -20.75 19.18 34.21
CA VAL A 184 -19.72 19.21 35.27
C VAL A 184 -18.38 19.67 34.71
N TRP A 185 -17.96 19.10 33.58
CA TRP A 185 -16.73 19.44 32.89
C TRP A 185 -16.71 20.91 32.45
N LYS A 186 -17.78 21.39 31.79
CA LYS A 186 -17.92 22.77 31.32
C LYS A 186 -17.88 23.77 32.48
N ARG A 187 -18.53 23.46 33.61
CA ARG A 187 -18.54 24.35 34.78
C ARG A 187 -17.16 24.56 35.38
N LYS A 188 -16.31 23.52 35.41
CA LYS A 188 -14.93 23.62 35.90
C LYS A 188 -14.06 24.37 34.90
N TRP A 189 -14.00 23.87 33.67
CA TRP A 189 -13.03 24.36 32.69
C TRP A 189 -13.42 25.70 32.07
N GLY A 190 -14.71 25.99 31.88
CA GLY A 190 -15.16 27.28 31.36
C GLY A 190 -14.88 28.47 32.29
N LYS A 191 -14.52 28.23 33.55
CA LYS A 191 -14.03 29.28 34.47
C LYS A 191 -12.51 29.40 34.46
N LEU A 192 -11.80 28.28 34.41
CA LEU A 192 -10.33 28.22 34.51
C LEU A 192 -9.63 28.49 33.18
N VAL A 193 -10.23 28.06 32.08
CA VAL A 193 -9.75 28.21 30.69
C VAL A 193 -10.98 28.42 29.77
N PRO A 194 -11.50 29.65 29.69
CA PRO A 194 -12.70 29.97 28.91
C PRO A 194 -12.56 29.68 27.41
#